data_AF-A0A923YT58-F1
#
_entry.id   AF-A0A923YT58-F1
#
_cell.length_a   1.000
_cell.length_b   1.000
_cell.length_c   1.000
_cell.angle_alpha   90.00
_cell.angle_beta   90.00
_cell.angle_gamma   90.00
#
_symmetry.space_group_name_H-M   'P 1'
#
loop_
_entity.id
_entity.type
_entity.pdbx_description
1 polymer ?
#
loop_
_entity_poly.entity_id
_entity_poly.type
_entity_poly.pdbx_seq_one_letter_code
_entity_poly.pdbx_strand_id
1 'polypeptide(L)'
;GCIWVYDGYPALYLLTHSCVPTKWAFPGHLNTLDEASPAAIGVDPVSEVRRILATRPDVIVDNDPAYRLGNQQTRAVVERELARSYLLTARVQTGPGRYRMVYRLR
;
A
#
# COMPACT_ATOMS: atom_id res chain seq x y z
N GLY A 1 -11.28 8.32 8.54
CA GLY A 1 -10.08 8.64 7.74
C GLY A 1 -10.03 7.78 6.49
N CYS A 2 -8.99 7.93 5.68
CA CYS A 2 -8.86 7.24 4.39
C CYS A 2 -8.24 5.85 4.56
N ILE A 3 -8.61 4.91 3.69
CA ILE A 3 -7.78 3.74 3.44
C ILE A 3 -6.59 4.13 2.53
N TRP A 4 -5.52 3.34 2.55
CA TRP A 4 -4.49 3.35 1.53
C TRP A 4 -4.22 1.93 1.06
N VAL A 5 -4.35 1.68 -0.25
CA VAL A 5 -4.06 0.39 -0.88
C VAL A 5 -2.62 0.42 -1.33
N TYR A 6 -1.71 -0.13 -0.52
CA TYR A 6 -0.29 -0.28 -0.88
C TYR A 6 -0.09 -1.44 -1.85
N ASP A 7 -0.81 -2.54 -1.65
CA ASP A 7 -0.90 -3.63 -2.62
C ASP A 7 -2.34 -4.15 -2.68
N GLY A 8 -2.77 -4.55 -3.88
CA GLY A 8 -4.10 -5.07 -4.14
C GLY A 8 -4.93 -4.29 -5.15
N TYR A 9 -6.22 -4.16 -4.86
CA TYR A 9 -7.22 -3.67 -5.81
C TYR A 9 -7.62 -2.23 -5.50
N PRO A 10 -7.36 -1.27 -6.39
CA PRO A 10 -7.77 0.12 -6.21
C PRO A 10 -9.30 0.31 -6.21
N ALA A 11 -10.05 -0.65 -6.74
CA ALA A 11 -11.52 -0.68 -6.63
C ALA A 11 -12.02 -0.60 -5.16
N LEU A 12 -11.19 -0.97 -4.18
CA LEU A 12 -11.53 -0.81 -2.76
C LEU A 12 -11.82 0.65 -2.38
N TYR A 13 -11.17 1.64 -3.01
CA TYR A 13 -11.47 3.05 -2.77
C TYR A 13 -12.93 3.37 -3.11
N LEU A 14 -13.38 2.92 -4.28
CA LEU A 14 -14.76 3.10 -4.73
C LEU A 14 -15.75 2.35 -3.82
N LEU A 15 -15.49 1.07 -3.56
CA LEU A 15 -16.41 0.21 -2.81
C LEU A 15 -16.56 0.60 -1.33
N THR A 16 -15.54 1.23 -0.76
CA THR A 16 -15.57 1.72 0.64
C THR A 16 -15.90 3.20 0.76
N HIS A 17 -16.12 3.88 -0.37
CA HIS A 17 -16.34 5.32 -0.43
C HIS A 17 -15.19 6.10 0.26
N SER A 18 -13.98 5.56 0.21
CA SER A 18 -12.80 6.18 0.81
C SER A 18 -12.20 7.22 -0.12
N CYS A 19 -11.65 8.27 0.47
CA CYS A 19 -10.67 9.13 -0.18
C CYS A 19 -9.47 8.32 -0.72
N VAL A 20 -8.80 8.89 -1.72
CA VAL A 20 -7.55 8.38 -2.30
C VAL A 20 -6.41 9.33 -1.87
N PRO A 21 -5.45 8.89 -1.03
CA PRO A 21 -4.46 9.80 -0.43
C PRO A 21 -3.31 10.19 -1.39
N THR A 22 -3.42 9.84 -2.67
CA THR A 22 -2.37 9.99 -3.68
C THR A 22 -2.97 10.08 -5.09
N LYS A 23 -2.23 10.68 -6.04
CA LYS A 23 -2.62 10.67 -7.46
C LYS A 23 -2.38 9.31 -8.14
N TRP A 24 -1.54 8.46 -7.55
CA TRP A 24 -1.23 7.12 -8.07
C TRP A 24 -2.17 6.10 -7.42
N ALA A 25 -3.45 6.12 -7.85
CA ALA A 25 -4.48 5.25 -7.27
C ALA A 25 -4.20 3.76 -7.49
N PHE A 26 -3.55 3.41 -8.61
CA PHE A 26 -3.12 2.04 -8.89
C PHE A 26 -1.83 1.75 -8.10
N PRO A 27 -1.83 0.77 -7.18
CA PRO A 27 -0.70 0.52 -6.28
C PRO A 27 0.60 0.17 -7.02
N GLY A 28 0.49 -0.37 -8.24
CA GLY A 28 1.63 -0.74 -9.08
C GLY A 28 2.68 0.36 -9.18
N HIS A 29 2.23 1.60 -9.44
CA HIS A 29 3.09 2.78 -9.52
C HIS A 29 4.02 2.96 -8.31
N LEU A 30 3.62 2.53 -7.12
CA LEU A 30 4.39 2.72 -5.88
C LEU A 30 4.99 1.42 -5.33
N ASN A 31 4.47 0.26 -5.73
CA ASN A 31 4.83 -1.02 -5.13
C ASN A 31 5.56 -1.99 -6.07
N THR A 32 5.69 -1.71 -7.37
CA THR A 32 6.42 -2.56 -8.33
C THR A 32 7.80 -2.02 -8.67
N LEU A 33 8.69 -2.94 -9.07
CA LEU A 33 10.08 -2.66 -9.41
C LEU A 33 10.24 -1.93 -10.75
N ASP A 34 9.37 -2.22 -11.73
CA ASP A 34 9.40 -1.61 -13.06
C ASP A 34 9.01 -0.12 -13.05
N GLU A 35 8.32 0.33 -12.01
CA GLU A 35 7.92 1.72 -11.80
C GLU A 35 8.68 2.40 -10.65
N ALA A 36 9.78 1.79 -10.19
CA ALA A 36 10.54 2.22 -9.01
C ALA A 36 11.41 3.48 -9.20
N SER A 37 11.08 4.40 -10.12
CA SER A 37 11.90 5.58 -10.39
C SER A 37 11.10 6.85 -10.72
N PRO A 38 11.67 8.04 -10.46
CA PRO A 38 11.09 9.31 -10.91
C PRO A 38 10.86 9.40 -12.42
N ALA A 39 11.69 8.73 -13.22
CA ALA A 39 11.52 8.72 -14.67
C ALA A 39 10.26 7.96 -15.12
N ALA A 40 9.83 6.95 -14.35
CA ALA A 40 8.64 6.16 -14.66
C ALA A 40 7.35 6.89 -14.26
N ILE A 41 7.30 7.46 -13.06
CA ILE A 41 6.05 7.96 -12.47
C ILE A 41 6.04 9.47 -12.18
N GLY A 42 7.15 10.18 -12.43
CA GLY A 42 7.31 11.62 -12.19
C GLY A 42 7.59 12.00 -10.73
N VAL A 43 7.85 11.03 -9.84
CA VAL A 43 8.26 11.25 -8.44
C VAL A 43 9.13 10.10 -7.95
N ASP A 44 9.97 10.34 -6.95
CA ASP A 44 10.60 9.25 -6.20
C ASP A 44 9.53 8.45 -5.40
N PRO A 45 9.32 7.14 -5.70
CA PRO A 45 8.27 6.35 -5.05
C PRO A 45 8.42 6.28 -3.54
N VAL A 46 9.65 6.25 -3.02
CA VAL A 46 9.93 6.21 -1.57
C VAL A 46 9.46 7.49 -0.90
N SER A 47 9.74 8.63 -1.51
CA SER A 47 9.30 9.95 -1.04
C SER A 47 7.78 10.07 -1.04
N GLU A 48 7.11 9.58 -2.09
CA GLU A 48 5.65 9.60 -2.16
C GLU A 48 5.02 8.67 -1.12
N VAL A 49 5.54 7.45 -0.93
CA VAL A 49 5.06 6.55 0.13
C VAL A 49 5.21 7.18 1.51
N ARG A 50 6.34 7.85 1.80
CA ARG A 50 6.50 8.59 3.06
C ARG A 50 5.49 9.72 3.20
N ARG A 51 5.22 10.46 2.12
CA ARG A 51 4.21 11.54 2.11
C ARG A 51 2.82 10.99 2.42
N ILE A 52 2.45 9.84 1.83
CA ILE A 52 1.16 9.17 2.10
C ILE A 52 1.09 8.72 3.56
N LEU A 53 2.12 8.05 4.08
CA LEU A 53 2.13 7.58 5.47
C LEU A 53 2.09 8.75 6.48
N ALA A 54 2.66 9.91 6.14
CA ALA A 54 2.57 11.12 6.95
C ALA A 54 1.12 11.65 7.10
N THR A 55 0.20 11.31 6.17
CA THR A 55 -1.22 11.62 6.33
C THR A 55 -1.94 10.66 7.27
N ARG A 56 -1.24 9.67 7.84
CA ARG A 56 -1.75 8.64 8.76
C ARG A 56 -3.04 7.96 8.26
N PRO A 57 -2.99 7.17 7.17
CA PRO A 57 -4.15 6.42 6.71
C PRO A 57 -4.75 5.58 7.86
N ASP A 58 -6.07 5.58 8.03
CA ASP A 58 -6.73 4.79 9.08
C ASP A 58 -6.53 3.30 8.86
N VAL A 59 -6.43 2.91 7.58
CA VAL A 59 -6.27 1.53 7.15
C VAL A 59 -5.22 1.47 6.04
N ILE A 60 -4.31 0.50 6.15
CA ILE A 60 -3.39 0.13 5.07
C ILE A 60 -3.76 -1.27 4.59
N VAL A 61 -3.89 -1.40 3.26
CA VAL A 61 -4.24 -2.65 2.58
C VAL A 61 -3.02 -3.16 1.81
N ASP A 62 -2.72 -4.44 1.97
CA ASP A 62 -1.51 -5.08 1.44
C ASP A 62 -1.80 -6.56 1.08
N ASN A 63 -0.83 -7.28 0.51
CA ASN A 63 -0.96 -8.71 0.23
C ASN A 63 0.11 -9.57 0.94
N ASP A 64 -0.24 -10.83 1.14
CA ASP A 64 0.67 -11.90 1.57
C ASP A 64 0.50 -13.11 0.63
N PRO A 65 1.57 -13.63 -0.01
CA PRO A 65 2.94 -13.13 0.04
C PRO A 65 3.11 -11.79 -0.68
N ALA A 66 4.15 -11.06 -0.32
CA ALA A 66 4.55 -9.85 -1.03
C ALA A 66 4.80 -10.15 -2.52
N TYR A 67 4.47 -9.20 -3.39
CA TYR A 67 4.69 -9.35 -4.82
C TYR A 67 6.20 -9.50 -5.14
N ARG A 68 6.54 -10.57 -5.87
CA ARG A 68 7.95 -10.93 -6.16
C ARG A 68 8.71 -9.87 -6.96
N LEU A 69 8.02 -9.12 -7.84
CA LEU A 69 8.60 -8.00 -8.59
C LEU A 69 8.28 -6.67 -7.89
N GLY A 70 8.17 -6.68 -6.56
CA GLY A 70 7.88 -5.51 -5.76
C GLY A 70 9.09 -4.59 -5.58
N ASN A 71 8.82 -3.29 -5.43
CA ASN A 71 9.80 -2.30 -5.02
C ASN A 71 10.18 -2.53 -3.54
N GLN A 72 11.37 -3.07 -3.33
CA GLN A 72 11.88 -3.40 -1.99
C GLN A 72 12.06 -2.17 -1.09
N GLN A 73 12.32 -1.00 -1.68
CA GLN A 73 12.55 0.22 -0.91
C GLN A 73 11.25 0.78 -0.33
N THR A 74 10.18 0.84 -1.13
CA THR A 74 8.86 1.26 -0.64
C THR A 74 8.29 0.23 0.32
N ARG A 75 8.49 -1.07 0.05
CA ARG A 75 8.12 -2.16 0.95
C ARG A 75 8.73 -2.00 2.34
N ALA A 76 10.04 -1.76 2.41
CA ALA A 76 10.74 -1.57 3.68
C ALA A 76 10.25 -0.32 4.44
N VAL A 77 9.73 0.71 3.76
CA VAL A 77 9.10 1.86 4.43
C VAL A 77 7.75 1.47 5.02
N VAL A 78 6.91 0.78 4.25
CA VAL A 78 5.57 0.35 4.70
C VAL A 78 5.67 -0.65 5.85
N GLU A 79 6.52 -1.66 5.75
CA GLU A 79 6.67 -2.67 6.82
C GLU A 79 7.12 -2.07 8.14
N ARG A 80 8.03 -1.09 8.11
CA ARG A 80 8.44 -0.36 9.31
C ARG A 80 7.28 0.42 9.93
N GLU A 81 6.47 1.09 9.12
CA GLU A 81 5.32 1.85 9.63
C GLU A 81 4.22 0.92 10.16
N LEU A 82 3.96 -0.21 9.49
CA LEU A 82 3.01 -1.22 9.94
C LEU A 82 3.41 -1.78 11.30
N ALA A 83 4.68 -2.17 11.48
CA ALA A 83 5.18 -2.69 12.75
C ALA A 83 5.08 -1.64 13.89
N ARG A 84 5.34 -0.37 13.56
CA ARG A 84 5.37 0.73 14.53
C ARG A 84 3.98 1.20 14.96
N SER A 85 3.03 1.30 14.03
CA SER A 85 1.82 2.10 14.23
C SER A 85 0.51 1.37 13.92
N TYR A 86 0.54 0.18 13.33
CA TYR A 86 -0.67 -0.52 12.89
C TYR A 86 -0.84 -1.90 13.53
N LEU A 87 -2.06 -2.42 13.47
CA LEU A 87 -2.44 -3.76 13.89
C LEU A 87 -3.07 -4.50 12.71
N LEU A 88 -2.68 -5.76 12.50
CA LEU A 88 -3.36 -6.62 11.52
C LEU A 88 -4.76 -6.97 12.05
N THR A 89 -5.81 -6.46 11.40
CA THR A 89 -7.20 -6.68 11.81
C THR A 89 -7.93 -7.71 10.96
N ALA A 90 -7.48 -7.94 9.72
CA ALA A 90 -8.02 -9.00 8.89
C ALA A 90 -6.97 -9.59 7.94
N ARG A 91 -7.10 -10.89 7.70
CA ARG A 91 -6.34 -11.66 6.72
C ARG A 91 -7.34 -12.50 5.92
N VAL A 92 -7.66 -12.04 4.71
CA VAL A 92 -8.71 -12.62 3.88
C VAL A 92 -8.09 -13.40 2.72
N GLN A 93 -8.43 -14.67 2.56
CA GLN A 93 -7.90 -15.46 1.45
C GLN A 93 -8.51 -14.99 0.12
N THR A 94 -7.66 -14.71 -0.86
CA THR A 94 -8.05 -14.25 -2.21
C THR A 94 -7.66 -15.24 -3.31
N GLY A 95 -6.97 -16.33 -2.95
CA GLY A 95 -6.63 -17.45 -3.82
C GLY A 95 -5.79 -18.50 -3.08
N PRO A 96 -5.37 -19.58 -3.74
CA PRO A 96 -4.48 -20.57 -3.15
C PRO A 96 -3.17 -19.91 -2.67
N GLY A 97 -2.93 -19.92 -1.36
CA GLY A 97 -1.74 -19.30 -0.76
C GLY A 97 -1.65 -17.78 -0.89
N ARG A 98 -2.74 -17.09 -1.23
CA ARG A 98 -2.78 -15.63 -1.39
C ARG A 98 -3.79 -15.01 -0.44
N TYR A 99 -3.38 -13.94 0.22
CA TYR A 99 -4.15 -13.26 1.24
C TYR A 99 -4.10 -11.76 1.04
N ARG A 100 -5.24 -11.13 1.29
CA ARG A 100 -5.39 -9.69 1.45
C ARG A 100 -5.26 -9.37 2.94
N MET A 101 -4.29 -8.54 3.26
CA MET A 101 -3.98 -8.09 4.62
C MET A 101 -4.60 -6.70 4.83
N VAL A 102 -5.26 -6.52 5.97
CA VAL A 102 -5.88 -5.24 6.36
C VAL A 102 -5.33 -4.84 7.71
N TYR A 103 -4.58 -3.75 7.71
CA TYR A 103 -3.97 -3.17 8.89
C TYR A 103 -4.72 -1.91 9.30
N ARG A 104 -5.06 -1.77 10.58
CA ARG A 104 -5.70 -0.58 11.14
C ARG A 104 -4.72 0.19 12.02
N LEU A 105 -4.74 1.52 11.93
CA LEU A 105 -3.95 2.40 12.78
C LEU A 105 -4.31 2.15 14.26
N ARG A 106 -3.30 2.10 15.13
CA ARG A 106 -3.45 1.98 16.59
C ARG A 106 -4.11 3.20 17.21
#